data_AF-A0A7J7KI68-F1
#
_entry.id   AF-A0A7J7KI68-F1
#
_cell.length_a   1.000
_cell.length_b   1.000
_cell.length_c   1.000
_cell.angle_alpha   90.00
_cell.angle_beta   90.00
_cell.angle_gamma   90.00
#
_symmetry.space_group_name_H-M   'P 1'
#
loop_
_entity.id
_entity.type
_entity.pdbx_description
1 polymer ?
#
loop_
_entity_poly.entity_id
_entity_poly.type
_entity_poly.pdbx_seq_one_letter_code
_entity_poly.pdbx_strand_id
1 'polypeptide(L)'
;MVFSQLEEALANSALIVAEVKNVNASELASEEEAISGGAIDVPEGTDVLVLNSSPPATQSGGSDATRAPKTGYFRDNSIVRDSFMTDGGLLMDHGYNLREVKNIQIRRGESYRMVRLQTPWQTGQWMGRWSNVSQEMKSMTVQERNKLGLKFENESDFWMLLSDFLANFTHMDVCHFFKTSMFTLKRSWTESALTGEWINSLHDNRSGGSLSHATFFNNPQYMFDMTVSSNSVNYPLMVSLEQNDRTLVRRGERGSKNSSIGFTIMKVEENREYRLHRVADVITSSDYSTDRSVFLKTPLNAGRYVIVPTIEKPGPVGQFFLRVYNSCGTVAKELMRDEPNSTKPCCGSAVFLAVQLTVTRAEDLINEKRDVLNPFCVVKCEGDSVKTKVIKDSSSPQWNDKFIFYKKANGERKPITLQVSCCWPI
;
A
#
# COMPACT_ATOMS: atom_id res chain seq x y z
N MET A 1 -2.43 -16.91 9.42
CA MET A 1 -2.07 -15.68 8.68
C MET A 1 -2.25 -14.45 9.56
N VAL A 2 -3.43 -14.22 10.15
CA VAL A 2 -3.70 -13.03 10.99
C VAL A 2 -2.68 -12.81 12.12
N PHE A 3 -2.35 -13.83 12.91
CA PHE A 3 -1.46 -13.65 14.07
C PHE A 3 -0.06 -13.08 13.72
N SER A 4 0.60 -13.62 12.69
CA SER A 4 1.93 -13.14 12.27
C SER A 4 1.87 -11.74 11.65
N GLN A 5 0.77 -11.37 11.00
CA GLN A 5 0.56 -10.02 10.48
C GLN A 5 0.42 -9.01 11.62
N LEU A 6 -0.30 -9.38 12.69
CA LEU A 6 -0.41 -8.55 13.89
C LEU A 6 0.91 -8.40 14.63
N GLU A 7 1.69 -9.49 14.75
CA GLU A 7 3.04 -9.44 15.32
C GLU A 7 3.93 -8.45 14.54
N GLU A 8 3.93 -8.54 13.21
CA GLU A 8 4.72 -7.65 12.35
C GLU A 8 4.25 -6.20 12.45
N ALA A 9 2.94 -5.95 12.42
CA ALA A 9 2.38 -4.62 12.53
C ALA A 9 2.74 -3.94 13.87
N LEU A 10 2.55 -4.64 14.99
CA LEU A 10 2.91 -4.15 16.32
C LEU A 10 4.42 -3.95 16.48
N ALA A 11 5.25 -4.86 15.95
CA ALA A 11 6.71 -4.71 15.98
C ALA A 11 7.19 -3.45 15.24
N ASN A 12 6.43 -3.03 14.22
CA ASN A 12 6.66 -1.78 13.48
C ASN A 12 5.96 -0.57 14.12
N SER A 13 5.51 -0.68 15.37
CA SER A 13 4.83 0.39 16.12
C SER A 13 3.54 0.88 15.45
N ALA A 14 2.84 0.02 14.70
CA ALA A 14 1.52 0.35 14.18
C ALA A 14 0.50 0.47 15.32
N LEU A 15 -0.43 1.42 15.20
CA LEU A 15 -1.64 1.45 16.00
C LEU A 15 -2.69 0.57 15.34
N ILE A 16 -3.31 -0.30 16.11
CA ILE A 16 -4.28 -1.26 15.59
C ILE A 16 -5.60 -1.05 16.34
N VAL A 17 -6.67 -0.75 15.61
CA VAL A 17 -8.02 -0.57 16.16
C VAL A 17 -8.92 -1.64 15.56
N ALA A 18 -9.62 -2.42 16.39
CA ALA A 18 -10.49 -3.50 15.96
C ALA A 18 -11.95 -3.21 16.32
N GLU A 19 -12.86 -3.39 15.36
CA GLU A 19 -14.29 -3.15 15.53
C GLU A 19 -15.05 -4.45 15.87
N VAL A 20 -15.90 -4.39 16.90
CA VAL A 20 -16.72 -5.52 17.37
C VAL A 20 -17.87 -5.79 16.40
N LYS A 21 -18.17 -7.07 16.14
CA LYS A 21 -19.29 -7.46 15.27
C LYS A 21 -20.62 -7.01 15.87
N ASN A 22 -21.44 -6.32 15.08
CA ASN A 22 -22.82 -6.05 15.40
C ASN A 22 -23.74 -7.07 14.71
N VAL A 23 -24.33 -7.97 15.50
CA VAL A 23 -25.21 -9.05 15.01
C VAL A 23 -26.66 -8.55 14.85
N ASN A 24 -27.01 -7.42 15.49
CA ASN A 24 -28.36 -6.85 15.50
C ASN A 24 -28.58 -5.78 14.42
N ALA A 25 -27.54 -5.39 13.67
CA ALA A 25 -27.62 -4.37 12.63
C ALA A 25 -28.61 -4.71 11.49
N SER A 26 -28.97 -5.99 11.31
CA SER A 26 -30.02 -6.39 10.37
C SER A 26 -31.45 -6.15 10.87
N GLU A 27 -31.67 -6.02 12.19
CA GLU A 27 -33.00 -5.80 12.79
C GLU A 27 -33.26 -4.33 13.15
N LEU A 28 -32.22 -3.53 13.41
CA LEU A 28 -32.34 -2.11 13.80
C LEU A 28 -32.38 -1.12 12.64
N ALA A 29 -32.25 -1.59 11.39
CA ALA A 29 -32.21 -0.72 10.21
C ALA A 29 -33.55 -0.01 9.89
N SER A 30 -34.60 -0.20 10.70
CA SER A 30 -35.92 0.40 10.48
C SER A 30 -36.26 1.60 11.36
N GLU A 31 -35.53 1.94 12.45
CA GLU A 31 -36.09 2.90 13.44
C GLU A 31 -35.23 4.02 14.02
N GLU A 32 -33.93 4.22 13.75
CA GLU A 32 -33.24 5.42 14.28
C GLU A 32 -32.44 6.23 13.25
N GLU A 33 -33.07 7.33 12.82
CA GLU A 33 -32.41 8.53 12.31
C GLU A 33 -32.00 9.46 13.47
N ALA A 34 -30.84 10.09 13.29
CA ALA A 34 -30.34 11.30 13.97
C ALA A 34 -29.77 11.14 15.40
N ILE A 35 -28.43 11.28 15.51
CA ILE A 35 -27.70 12.35 16.23
C ILE A 35 -26.24 11.90 16.51
N SER A 36 -25.28 12.70 16.04
CA SER A 36 -23.85 12.87 16.43
C SER A 36 -22.93 12.73 15.21
N GLY A 37 -21.96 13.61 14.91
CA GLY A 37 -21.35 14.68 15.70
C GLY A 37 -19.86 14.41 15.85
N GLY A 38 -19.04 14.83 14.88
CA GLY A 38 -17.57 14.82 14.94
C GLY A 38 -16.91 13.85 13.96
N ALA A 39 -16.28 14.38 12.90
CA ALA A 39 -15.36 13.63 12.05
C ALA A 39 -13.94 13.82 12.61
N ILE A 40 -13.24 12.72 12.92
CA ILE A 40 -11.82 12.72 13.29
C ILE A 40 -11.03 12.22 12.08
N ASP A 41 -9.94 12.92 11.74
CA ASP A 41 -9.02 12.52 10.69
C ASP A 41 -8.47 11.11 10.95
N VAL A 42 -8.65 10.21 9.98
CA VAL A 42 -8.00 8.90 9.97
C VAL A 42 -6.49 9.14 9.93
N PRO A 43 -5.69 8.53 10.83
CA PRO A 43 -4.24 8.64 10.78
C PRO A 43 -3.66 8.15 9.45
N GLU A 44 -2.50 8.69 9.10
CA GLU A 44 -1.83 8.48 7.83
C GLU A 44 -1.45 7.01 7.60
N GLY A 45 -1.61 6.47 6.38
CA GLY A 45 -1.12 5.12 6.04
C GLY A 45 -1.87 3.98 6.73
N THR A 46 -3.18 4.13 6.91
CA THR A 46 -4.06 3.11 7.52
C THR A 46 -4.45 2.03 6.51
N ASP A 47 -4.21 0.76 6.86
CA ASP A 47 -4.68 -0.45 6.18
C ASP A 47 -5.94 -1.00 6.87
N VAL A 48 -6.92 -1.49 6.13
CA VAL A 48 -8.16 -2.06 6.68
C VAL A 48 -8.19 -3.56 6.43
N LEU A 49 -8.02 -4.34 7.50
CA LEU A 49 -8.05 -5.80 7.46
C LEU A 49 -9.44 -6.32 7.84
N VAL A 50 -10.07 -7.07 6.93
CA VAL A 50 -11.29 -7.82 7.21
C VAL A 50 -10.95 -9.14 7.89
N LEU A 51 -11.46 -9.35 9.10
CA LEU A 51 -11.24 -10.57 9.85
C LEU A 51 -12.27 -11.62 9.43
N ASN A 52 -11.81 -12.68 8.73
CA ASN A 52 -12.58 -13.80 8.16
C ASN A 52 -13.14 -13.60 6.74
N SER A 53 -12.30 -13.23 5.78
CA SER A 53 -12.61 -13.48 4.36
C SER A 53 -12.42 -14.98 4.04
N SER A 54 -13.51 -15.72 3.87
CA SER A 54 -13.44 -16.99 3.13
C SER A 54 -12.94 -16.71 1.71
N PRO A 55 -12.04 -17.52 1.11
CA PRO A 55 -11.76 -17.39 -0.31
C PRO A 55 -13.07 -17.59 -1.09
N PRO A 56 -13.39 -16.78 -2.11
CA PRO A 56 -14.59 -17.00 -2.90
C PRO A 56 -14.46 -18.37 -3.56
N ALA A 57 -15.33 -19.30 -3.15
CA ALA A 57 -15.55 -20.52 -3.91
C ALA A 57 -16.06 -20.09 -5.28
N THR A 58 -15.36 -20.52 -6.33
CA THR A 58 -15.85 -20.44 -7.70
C THR A 58 -17.19 -21.14 -7.77
N GLN A 59 -18.28 -20.37 -7.86
CA GLN A 59 -19.54 -20.83 -8.44
C GLN A 59 -20.40 -19.65 -8.91
N SER A 60 -20.94 -19.86 -10.10
CA SER A 60 -21.70 -18.96 -10.96
C SER A 60 -23.09 -18.60 -10.40
N GLY A 61 -23.46 -17.33 -10.54
CA GLY A 61 -24.84 -16.89 -10.77
C GLY A 61 -25.79 -16.91 -9.57
N GLY A 62 -26.25 -15.73 -9.16
CA GLY A 62 -27.36 -15.58 -8.22
C GLY A 62 -27.22 -14.34 -7.36
N SER A 63 -27.84 -13.25 -7.80
CA SER A 63 -27.98 -11.99 -7.08
C SER A 63 -28.80 -12.17 -5.80
N ASP A 64 -28.15 -12.04 -4.64
CA ASP A 64 -28.63 -11.19 -3.54
C ASP A 64 -27.53 -11.09 -2.47
N ALA A 65 -26.92 -9.93 -2.35
CA ALA A 65 -25.97 -9.60 -1.29
C ALA A 65 -26.59 -8.48 -0.46
N THR A 66 -27.25 -8.86 0.63
CA THR A 66 -27.68 -7.98 1.71
C THR A 66 -26.44 -7.26 2.27
N ARG A 67 -26.44 -5.95 2.08
CA ARG A 67 -25.32 -5.04 2.33
C ARG A 67 -25.43 -4.51 3.76
N ALA A 68 -24.62 -5.01 4.68
CA ALA A 68 -24.34 -4.30 5.93
C ALA A 68 -23.64 -2.96 5.60
N PRO A 69 -24.00 -1.83 6.23
CA PRO A 69 -23.33 -0.55 6.02
C PRO A 69 -21.90 -0.63 6.58
N LYS A 70 -20.92 -0.36 5.72
CA LYS A 70 -19.50 -0.28 6.08
C LYS A 70 -19.05 1.17 5.96
N THR A 71 -18.78 1.77 7.11
CA THR A 71 -18.27 3.13 7.27
C THR A 71 -17.35 3.06 8.47
N GLY A 72 -16.03 3.10 8.25
CA GLY A 72 -15.06 3.26 9.33
C GLY A 72 -15.22 4.67 9.90
N TYR A 73 -15.94 4.80 11.01
CA TYR A 73 -16.06 6.04 11.76
C TYR A 73 -15.09 6.00 12.94
N PHE A 74 -14.14 6.94 13.00
CA PHE A 74 -13.63 7.38 14.29
C PHE A 74 -14.74 8.20 14.96
N ARG A 75 -15.62 7.53 15.72
CA ARG A 75 -16.59 8.21 16.58
C ARG A 75 -15.85 8.93 17.71
N ASP A 76 -16.33 10.13 18.05
CA ASP A 76 -15.97 10.81 19.29
C ASP A 76 -16.22 9.86 20.48
N ASN A 77 -15.14 9.41 21.12
CA ASN A 77 -15.15 8.42 22.21
C ASN A 77 -15.78 8.94 23.52
N SER A 78 -16.36 10.14 23.52
CA SER A 78 -16.84 10.81 24.73
C SER A 78 -18.33 10.60 25.06
N ILE A 79 -19.12 9.94 24.20
CA ILE A 79 -20.57 9.76 24.44
C ILE A 79 -20.99 8.30 24.21
N VAL A 80 -21.09 7.53 25.31
CA VAL A 80 -21.77 6.23 25.33
C VAL A 80 -23.28 6.50 25.28
N ARG A 81 -23.92 6.38 24.11
CA ARG A 81 -25.38 6.31 23.98
C ARG A 81 -25.76 4.98 23.33
N ASP A 82 -26.75 4.32 23.91
CA ASP A 82 -27.38 3.04 23.51
C ASP A 82 -26.45 2.05 22.81
N SER A 83 -25.36 1.73 23.50
CA SER A 83 -24.35 0.79 23.02
C SER A 83 -24.72 -0.63 23.45
N PHE A 84 -25.08 -1.47 22.48
CA PHE A 84 -25.34 -2.89 22.75
C PHE A 84 -24.04 -3.59 23.18
N MET A 85 -24.14 -4.48 24.17
CA MET A 85 -23.01 -5.25 24.67
C MET A 85 -23.19 -6.72 24.26
N THR A 86 -22.11 -7.37 23.80
CA THR A 86 -22.10 -8.81 23.56
C THR A 86 -22.22 -9.57 24.88
N ASP A 87 -22.64 -10.83 24.82
CA ASP A 87 -22.63 -11.72 26.00
C ASP A 87 -21.22 -11.86 26.63
N GLY A 88 -20.19 -11.64 25.81
CA GLY A 88 -18.79 -11.61 26.23
C GLY A 88 -18.34 -10.29 26.84
N GLY A 89 -19.21 -9.30 27.00
CA GLY A 89 -18.93 -8.01 27.65
C GLY A 89 -18.39 -6.90 26.74
N LEU A 90 -18.30 -7.12 25.42
CA LEU A 90 -17.76 -6.13 24.48
C LEU A 90 -18.86 -5.19 23.98
N LEU A 91 -18.61 -3.89 23.94
CA LEU A 91 -19.50 -2.92 23.27
C LEU A 91 -19.44 -3.11 21.75
N MET A 92 -20.60 -3.31 21.12
CA MET A 92 -20.79 -3.38 19.66
C MET A 92 -20.64 -1.98 19.03
N ASP A 93 -20.22 -1.88 17.77
CA ASP A 93 -19.98 -0.63 17.02
C ASP A 93 -18.92 0.31 17.64
N HIS A 94 -17.98 -0.27 18.38
CA HIS A 94 -16.94 0.43 19.12
C HIS A 94 -15.56 -0.16 18.78
N GLY A 95 -14.56 0.71 18.55
CA GLY A 95 -13.18 0.34 18.20
C GLY A 95 -12.21 0.11 19.38
N TYR A 96 -11.69 -1.11 19.53
CA TYR A 96 -10.78 -1.50 20.60
C TYR A 96 -9.32 -1.44 20.15
N ASN A 97 -8.44 -0.90 20.99
CA ASN A 97 -7.02 -0.83 20.65
C ASN A 97 -6.35 -2.18 20.89
N LEU A 98 -5.84 -2.83 19.84
CA LEU A 98 -5.03 -4.02 19.98
C LEU A 98 -3.60 -3.61 20.35
N ARG A 99 -3.11 -4.09 21.50
CA ARG A 99 -1.86 -3.65 22.13
C ARG A 99 -0.73 -4.69 22.02
N GLU A 100 -1.07 -5.97 22.08
CA GLU A 100 -0.08 -7.04 22.07
C GLU A 100 -0.70 -8.31 21.49
N VAL A 101 0.10 -9.12 20.80
CA VAL A 101 -0.24 -10.51 20.51
C VAL A 101 0.87 -11.41 21.05
N LYS A 102 0.51 -12.58 21.57
CA LYS A 102 1.47 -13.43 22.29
C LYS A 102 1.15 -14.91 22.16
N ASN A 103 2.18 -15.71 21.89
CA ASN A 103 2.11 -17.16 22.10
C ASN A 103 2.50 -17.47 23.55
N ILE A 104 1.58 -18.06 24.31
CA ILE A 104 1.86 -18.53 25.67
C ILE A 104 1.87 -20.05 25.70
N GLN A 105 2.72 -20.63 26.55
CA GLN A 105 2.77 -22.06 26.79
C GLN A 105 2.56 -22.33 28.28
N ILE A 106 1.41 -22.90 28.62
CA ILE A 106 1.04 -23.18 30.02
C ILE A 106 1.72 -24.46 30.50
N ARG A 107 1.68 -25.50 29.67
CA ARG A 107 2.32 -26.80 29.92
C ARG A 107 2.93 -27.34 28.64
N ARG A 108 3.67 -28.45 28.75
CA ARG A 108 4.23 -29.14 27.59
C ARG A 108 3.09 -29.62 26.69
N GLY A 109 3.00 -29.08 25.47
CA GLY A 109 1.93 -29.39 24.51
C GLY A 109 0.67 -28.53 24.63
N GLU A 110 0.59 -27.63 25.61
CA GLU A 110 -0.56 -26.73 25.82
C GLU A 110 -0.14 -25.29 25.57
N SER A 111 -0.39 -24.80 24.36
CA SER A 111 -0.03 -23.45 23.91
C SER A 111 -1.24 -22.69 23.36
N TYR A 112 -1.34 -21.41 23.70
CA TYR A 112 -2.42 -20.53 23.27
C TYR A 112 -1.88 -19.30 22.53
N ARG A 113 -2.64 -18.86 21.53
CA ARG A 113 -2.45 -17.55 20.87
C ARG A 113 -3.35 -16.55 21.55
N MET A 114 -2.74 -15.54 22.14
CA MET A 114 -3.40 -14.51 22.93
C MET A 114 -3.34 -13.18 22.21
N VAL A 115 -4.36 -12.36 22.41
CA VAL A 115 -4.37 -10.95 22.03
C VAL A 115 -4.73 -10.11 23.25
N ARG A 116 -4.01 -9.01 23.44
CA ARG A 116 -4.29 -8.00 24.46
C ARG A 116 -4.94 -6.81 23.78
N LEU A 117 -6.11 -6.44 24.25
CA LEU A 117 -6.81 -5.25 23.81
C LEU A 117 -7.00 -4.28 24.97
N GLN A 118 -7.26 -3.03 24.62
CA GLN A 118 -7.61 -1.97 25.54
C GLN A 118 -8.90 -1.29 25.08
N THR A 119 -9.86 -1.20 25.99
CA THR A 119 -11.06 -0.37 25.79
C THR A 119 -10.74 1.09 26.12
N PRO A 120 -11.06 2.06 25.24
CA PRO A 120 -11.03 3.48 25.60
C PRO A 120 -12.22 3.90 26.48
N TRP A 121 -13.23 3.04 26.67
CA TRP A 121 -14.42 3.32 27.48
C TRP A 121 -14.28 2.78 28.89
N GLN A 122 -15.10 3.33 29.79
CA GLN A 122 -15.16 2.89 31.19
C GLN A 122 -15.74 1.46 31.33
N THR A 123 -16.46 0.98 30.32
CA THR A 123 -17.05 -0.36 30.22
C THR A 123 -16.57 -1.07 28.93
N GLY A 124 -17.07 -2.28 28.66
CA GLY A 124 -16.74 -3.00 27.42
C GLY A 124 -15.57 -3.98 27.52
N GLN A 125 -15.12 -4.34 28.72
CA GLN A 125 -14.04 -5.31 28.88
C GLN A 125 -14.53 -6.73 28.56
N TRP A 126 -13.65 -7.54 27.96
CA TRP A 126 -13.95 -8.95 27.74
C TRP A 126 -14.17 -9.67 29.08
N MET A 127 -15.28 -10.39 29.19
CA MET A 127 -15.69 -11.16 30.37
C MET A 127 -15.62 -12.68 30.14
N GLY A 128 -15.30 -13.12 28.92
CA GLY A 128 -15.21 -14.53 28.56
C GLY A 128 -13.89 -15.19 28.99
N ARG A 129 -13.49 -16.27 28.29
CA ARG A 129 -12.28 -17.03 28.60
C ARG A 129 -11.04 -16.15 28.58
N TRP A 130 -10.15 -16.36 29.55
CA TRP A 130 -8.91 -15.58 29.73
C TRP A 130 -9.10 -14.08 30.03
N SER A 131 -10.33 -13.63 30.29
CA SER A 131 -10.58 -12.30 30.85
C SER A 131 -9.93 -12.13 32.23
N ASN A 132 -9.83 -10.88 32.68
CA ASN A 132 -9.46 -10.52 34.05
C ASN A 132 -10.35 -11.19 35.12
N VAL A 133 -11.60 -11.50 34.80
CA VAL A 133 -12.55 -12.15 35.72
C VAL A 133 -12.66 -13.67 35.56
N SER A 134 -12.06 -14.25 34.51
CA SER A 134 -12.11 -15.67 34.20
C SER A 134 -11.43 -16.56 35.26
N GLN A 135 -11.89 -17.80 35.39
CA GLN A 135 -11.32 -18.75 36.35
C GLN A 135 -9.89 -19.12 35.96
N GLU A 136 -9.61 -19.25 34.68
CA GLU A 136 -8.29 -19.54 34.13
C GLU A 136 -7.28 -18.46 34.56
N MET A 137 -7.61 -17.18 34.40
CA MET A 137 -6.74 -16.07 34.79
C MET A 137 -6.61 -15.94 36.32
N LYS A 138 -7.71 -16.14 37.05
CA LYS A 138 -7.72 -16.10 38.53
C LYS A 138 -6.95 -17.25 39.17
N SER A 139 -6.88 -18.41 38.52
CA SER A 139 -6.13 -19.57 38.99
C SER A 139 -4.61 -19.39 38.92
N MET A 140 -4.13 -18.39 38.16
CA MET A 140 -2.70 -18.12 38.01
C MET A 140 -2.19 -17.13 39.04
N THR A 141 -1.09 -17.50 39.66
CA THR A 141 -0.32 -16.59 40.50
C THR A 141 0.22 -15.41 39.68
N VAL A 142 0.52 -14.30 40.35
CA VAL A 142 1.15 -13.14 39.70
C VAL A 142 2.51 -13.52 39.06
N GLN A 143 3.26 -14.43 39.69
CA GLN A 143 4.54 -14.91 39.18
C GLN A 143 4.38 -15.72 37.88
N GLU A 144 3.38 -16.60 37.79
CA GLU A 144 3.09 -17.35 36.58
C GLU A 144 2.65 -16.44 35.44
N ARG A 145 1.77 -15.47 35.71
CA ARG A 145 1.35 -14.47 34.71
C ARG A 145 2.54 -13.65 34.20
N ASN A 146 3.42 -13.22 35.10
CA ASN A 146 4.64 -12.50 34.73
C ASN A 146 5.60 -13.37 33.89
N LYS A 147 5.76 -14.65 34.24
CA LYS A 147 6.59 -15.60 33.48
C LYS A 147 6.04 -15.85 32.08
N LEU A 148 4.72 -15.87 31.93
CA LEU A 148 4.04 -15.94 30.63
C LEU A 148 4.01 -14.60 29.90
N GLY A 149 4.40 -13.51 30.56
CA GLY A 149 4.37 -12.15 30.04
C GLY A 149 2.96 -11.61 29.79
N LEU A 150 1.94 -12.10 30.50
CA LEU A 150 0.57 -11.59 30.45
C LEU A 150 0.45 -10.34 31.34
N LYS A 151 0.90 -9.21 30.81
CA LYS A 151 0.93 -7.92 31.53
C LYS A 151 -0.34 -7.11 31.26
N PHE A 152 -0.81 -6.43 32.29
CA PHE A 152 -1.88 -5.44 32.23
C PHE A 152 -1.22 -4.09 32.50
N GLU A 153 -1.16 -3.23 31.50
CA GLU A 153 -0.55 -1.90 31.64
C GLU A 153 -1.58 -0.87 32.12
N ASN A 154 -2.85 -1.08 31.77
CA ASN A 154 -3.97 -0.22 32.18
C ASN A 154 -5.12 -1.04 32.76
N GLU A 155 -5.95 -0.42 33.59
CA GLU A 155 -7.15 -1.07 34.17
C GLU A 155 -8.20 -1.47 33.11
N SER A 156 -8.11 -0.85 31.94
CA SER A 156 -8.93 -1.12 30.76
C SER A 156 -8.37 -2.24 29.86
N ASP A 157 -7.19 -2.80 30.19
CA ASP A 157 -6.58 -3.86 29.40
C ASP A 157 -7.23 -5.21 29.71
N PHE A 158 -7.44 -6.00 28.66
CA PHE A 158 -7.88 -7.39 28.82
C PHE A 158 -7.18 -8.30 27.80
N TRP A 159 -7.02 -9.56 28.20
CA TRP A 159 -6.53 -10.62 27.33
C TRP A 159 -7.71 -11.47 26.86
N MET A 160 -7.61 -11.97 25.63
CA MET A 160 -8.52 -12.99 25.11
C MET A 160 -7.76 -13.93 24.16
N LEU A 161 -8.36 -15.08 23.85
CA LEU A 161 -7.83 -15.97 22.83
C LEU A 161 -7.97 -15.34 21.44
N LEU A 162 -7.01 -15.56 20.55
CA LEU A 162 -7.11 -15.13 19.15
C LEU A 162 -8.36 -15.70 18.48
N SER A 163 -8.77 -16.92 18.82
CA SER A 163 -10.01 -17.52 18.30
C SER A 163 -11.25 -16.72 18.71
N ASP A 164 -11.28 -16.25 19.97
CA ASP A 164 -12.40 -15.48 20.49
C ASP A 164 -12.39 -14.08 19.86
N PHE A 165 -11.22 -13.49 19.65
CA PHE A 165 -11.07 -12.25 18.89
C PHE A 165 -11.63 -12.37 17.46
N LEU A 166 -11.24 -13.41 16.70
CA LEU A 166 -11.76 -13.63 15.34
C LEU A 166 -13.28 -13.91 15.32
N ALA A 167 -13.82 -14.46 16.40
CA ALA A 167 -15.25 -14.68 16.54
C ALA A 167 -16.01 -13.38 16.82
N ASN A 168 -15.44 -12.45 17.59
CA ASN A 168 -16.12 -11.25 18.09
C ASN A 168 -15.81 -9.95 17.33
N PHE A 169 -14.83 -9.92 16.42
CA PHE A 169 -14.43 -8.71 15.67
C PHE A 169 -14.57 -8.89 14.15
N THR A 170 -14.99 -7.85 13.43
CA THR A 170 -15.25 -7.86 11.97
C THR A 170 -14.13 -7.21 11.17
N HIS A 171 -13.71 -6.03 11.58
CA HIS A 171 -12.73 -5.21 10.86
C HIS A 171 -11.63 -4.75 11.81
N MET A 172 -10.49 -4.42 11.23
CA MET A 172 -9.37 -3.84 11.94
C MET A 172 -8.66 -2.83 11.07
N ASP A 173 -8.42 -1.65 11.63
CA ASP A 173 -7.61 -0.60 11.05
C ASP A 173 -6.19 -0.69 11.60
N VAL A 174 -5.19 -0.83 10.73
CA VAL A 174 -3.77 -0.85 11.06
C VAL A 174 -3.13 0.45 10.57
N CYS A 175 -2.94 1.39 11.48
CA CYS A 175 -2.31 2.68 11.23
C CYS A 175 -0.79 2.56 11.36
N HIS A 176 -0.05 2.75 10.27
CA HIS A 176 1.41 2.69 10.29
C HIS A 176 2.05 4.05 10.60
N PHE A 177 2.80 4.16 11.71
CA PHE A 177 3.60 5.35 12.00
C PHE A 177 5.00 5.23 11.43
N PHE A 178 5.28 5.98 10.37
CA PHE A 178 6.61 6.02 9.77
C PHE A 178 7.47 7.07 10.46
N LYS A 179 8.59 6.66 11.08
CA LYS A 179 9.60 7.62 11.55
C LYS A 179 10.27 8.26 10.34
N THR A 180 9.81 9.44 9.95
CA THR A 180 10.36 10.27 8.85
C THR A 180 11.45 11.24 9.32
N SER A 181 11.93 11.12 10.56
CA SER A 181 12.88 12.09 11.14
C SER A 181 14.23 12.11 10.41
N MET A 182 14.56 13.29 9.88
CA MET A 182 15.86 13.68 9.30
C MET A 182 17.05 13.53 10.28
N PHE A 183 16.79 13.33 11.58
CA PHE A 183 17.80 13.30 12.64
C PHE A 183 18.03 11.90 13.23
N THR A 184 17.41 10.86 12.69
CA THR A 184 17.57 9.49 13.19
C THR A 184 18.66 8.75 12.42
N LEU A 185 19.70 8.29 13.14
CA LEU A 185 20.86 7.56 12.57
C LEU A 185 20.52 6.20 11.92
N LYS A 186 19.26 5.75 11.97
CA LYS A 186 18.77 4.48 11.40
C LYS A 186 17.61 4.74 10.44
N ARG A 187 17.86 4.43 9.15
CA ARG A 187 16.94 4.34 7.99
C ARG A 187 15.57 5.02 8.19
N SER A 188 15.54 6.32 7.89
CA SER A 188 14.31 7.09 7.72
C SER A 188 13.61 6.65 6.43
N TRP A 189 12.32 6.36 6.53
CA TRP A 189 11.47 6.24 5.35
C TRP A 189 11.43 7.60 4.62
N THR A 190 11.48 7.58 3.30
CA THR A 190 11.21 8.74 2.46
C THR A 190 9.75 8.70 2.07
N GLU A 191 9.02 9.76 2.42
CA GLU A 191 7.63 9.95 2.06
C GLU A 191 7.53 10.83 0.82
N SER A 192 6.65 10.43 -0.10
CA SER A 192 6.12 11.30 -1.14
C SER A 192 4.63 11.48 -0.88
N ALA A 193 4.21 12.70 -0.60
CA ALA A 193 2.82 13.07 -0.34
C ALA A 193 2.31 13.90 -1.53
N LEU A 194 1.44 13.32 -2.34
CA LEU A 194 1.07 13.83 -3.67
C LEU A 194 -0.44 13.98 -3.79
N THR A 195 -0.92 15.18 -4.07
CA THR A 195 -2.32 15.44 -4.42
C THR A 195 -2.51 15.32 -5.92
N GLY A 196 -3.57 14.63 -6.35
CA GLY A 196 -3.92 14.50 -7.76
C GLY A 196 -5.43 14.49 -7.98
N GLU A 197 -5.83 14.43 -9.26
CA GLU A 197 -7.23 14.46 -9.66
C GLU A 197 -7.49 13.57 -10.88
N TRP A 198 -8.56 12.79 -10.83
CA TRP A 198 -9.21 12.19 -11.99
C TRP A 198 -10.16 13.22 -12.59
N ILE A 199 -9.84 13.70 -13.78
CA ILE A 199 -10.62 14.70 -14.52
C ILE A 199 -11.22 14.03 -15.75
N ASN A 200 -12.42 14.44 -16.15
CA ASN A 200 -13.05 13.98 -17.39
C ASN A 200 -13.55 15.21 -18.14
N SER A 201 -12.63 15.88 -18.82
CA SER A 201 -12.92 17.04 -19.67
C SER A 201 -12.52 16.75 -21.11
N LEU A 202 -13.06 17.52 -22.06
CA LEU A 202 -12.79 17.37 -23.49
C LEU A 202 -11.29 17.54 -23.83
N HIS A 203 -10.57 18.36 -23.07
CA HIS A 203 -9.18 18.73 -23.34
C HIS A 203 -8.18 18.06 -22.39
N ASP A 204 -8.66 17.54 -21.25
CA ASP A 204 -7.85 16.85 -20.26
C ASP A 204 -8.70 15.73 -19.62
N ASN A 205 -8.52 14.52 -20.14
CA ASN A 205 -9.13 13.32 -19.59
C ASN A 205 -8.06 12.55 -18.82
N ARG A 206 -8.25 12.47 -17.50
CA ARG A 206 -7.40 11.76 -16.54
C ARG A 206 -8.16 10.69 -15.77
N SER A 207 -9.37 10.31 -16.20
CA SER A 207 -10.16 9.23 -15.61
C SER A 207 -10.18 8.01 -16.53
N GLY A 208 -9.03 7.33 -16.63
CA GLY A 208 -8.78 6.29 -17.61
C GLY A 208 -9.36 4.91 -17.31
N GLY A 209 -9.82 4.66 -16.09
CA GLY A 209 -10.24 3.31 -15.67
C GLY A 209 -9.05 2.42 -15.27
N SER A 210 -9.35 1.19 -14.85
CA SER A 210 -8.36 0.15 -14.52
C SER A 210 -7.58 -0.35 -15.74
N LEU A 211 -6.57 -1.20 -15.51
CA LEU A 211 -5.69 -1.76 -16.56
C LEU A 211 -6.44 -2.52 -17.67
N SER A 212 -7.67 -2.98 -17.41
CA SER A 212 -8.52 -3.64 -18.41
C SER A 212 -9.13 -2.68 -19.44
N HIS A 213 -9.02 -1.37 -19.23
CA HIS A 213 -9.60 -0.36 -20.10
C HIS A 213 -8.55 0.24 -21.04
N ALA A 214 -8.91 0.45 -22.31
CA ALA A 214 -8.00 1.05 -23.31
C ALA A 214 -7.53 2.46 -22.95
N THR A 215 -8.33 3.18 -22.15
CA THR A 215 -8.04 4.53 -21.66
C THR A 215 -7.15 4.56 -20.41
N PHE A 216 -6.66 3.42 -19.91
CA PHE A 216 -5.87 3.32 -18.68
C PHE A 216 -4.73 4.35 -18.57
N PHE A 217 -4.02 4.60 -19.67
CA PHE A 217 -2.89 5.53 -19.68
C PHE A 217 -3.26 7.00 -19.59
N ASN A 218 -4.56 7.33 -19.66
CA ASN A 218 -5.05 8.68 -19.41
C ASN A 218 -4.90 9.07 -17.93
N ASN A 219 -4.97 8.10 -17.01
CA ASN A 219 -4.82 8.36 -15.58
C ASN A 219 -3.50 9.12 -15.25
N PRO A 220 -3.44 9.82 -14.11
CA PRO A 220 -2.18 10.36 -13.59
C PRO A 220 -1.13 9.26 -13.42
N GLN A 221 0.15 9.59 -13.57
CA GLN A 221 1.23 8.62 -13.55
C GLN A 221 2.39 9.16 -12.71
N TYR A 222 2.78 8.45 -11.66
CA TYR A 222 3.80 8.91 -10.71
C TYR A 222 5.01 8.00 -10.75
N MET A 223 6.16 8.56 -11.12
CA MET A 223 7.43 7.84 -11.26
C MET A 223 8.31 8.00 -10.03
N PHE A 224 8.97 6.92 -9.61
CA PHE A 224 9.95 6.91 -8.52
C PHE A 224 11.03 5.85 -8.78
N ASP A 225 12.16 5.96 -8.07
CA ASP A 225 13.32 5.08 -8.23
C ASP A 225 13.58 4.29 -6.94
N MET A 226 13.73 2.97 -7.03
CA MET A 226 14.27 2.15 -5.95
C MET A 226 15.78 2.02 -6.16
N THR A 227 16.57 2.77 -5.39
CA THR A 227 18.04 2.76 -5.49
C THR A 227 18.66 1.68 -4.60
N VAL A 228 19.80 1.15 -5.03
CA VAL A 228 20.58 0.21 -4.21
C VAL A 228 21.21 0.99 -3.06
N SER A 229 20.62 0.90 -1.87
CA SER A 229 21.15 1.52 -0.65
C SER A 229 21.82 0.51 0.28
N SER A 230 21.79 -0.79 -0.07
CA SER A 230 22.32 -1.88 0.76
C SER A 230 22.60 -3.16 -0.04
N ASN A 231 23.16 -4.18 0.62
CA ASN A 231 23.32 -5.53 0.04
C ASN A 231 21.98 -6.29 -0.08
N SER A 232 20.85 -5.68 0.26
CA SER A 232 19.53 -6.29 0.09
C SER A 232 19.12 -6.34 -1.37
N VAL A 233 18.53 -7.47 -1.77
CA VAL A 233 17.98 -7.68 -3.13
C VAL A 233 16.63 -6.99 -3.29
N ASN A 234 15.82 -6.96 -2.21
CA ASN A 234 14.48 -6.39 -2.21
C ASN A 234 14.37 -5.29 -1.16
N TYR A 235 13.61 -4.25 -1.50
CA TYR A 235 13.38 -3.05 -0.72
C TYR A 235 11.86 -2.87 -0.53
N PRO A 236 11.38 -2.66 0.70
CA PRO A 236 9.96 -2.50 0.93
C PRO A 236 9.47 -1.16 0.37
N LEU A 237 8.35 -1.23 -0.36
CA LEU A 237 7.54 -0.09 -0.78
C LEU A 237 6.19 -0.18 -0.09
N MET A 238 5.68 0.97 0.36
CA MET A 238 4.28 1.09 0.79
C MET A 238 3.61 2.22 0.02
N VAL A 239 2.39 1.96 -0.43
CA VAL A 239 1.59 2.93 -1.19
C VAL A 239 0.22 3.01 -0.56
N SER A 240 -0.25 4.24 -0.31
CA SER A 240 -1.61 4.52 0.13
C SER A 240 -2.26 5.46 -0.88
N LEU A 241 -3.45 5.10 -1.36
CA LEU A 241 -4.28 5.92 -2.22
C LEU A 241 -5.57 6.25 -1.48
N GLU A 242 -5.84 7.52 -1.29
CA GLU A 242 -7.02 8.03 -0.57
C GLU A 242 -7.89 8.85 -1.52
N GLN A 243 -9.22 8.74 -1.38
CA GLN A 243 -10.18 9.61 -2.06
C GLN A 243 -10.88 10.52 -1.06
N ASN A 244 -11.36 11.68 -1.52
CA ASN A 244 -12.24 12.51 -0.69
C ASN A 244 -13.48 11.71 -0.30
N ASP A 245 -13.83 11.74 0.99
CA ASP A 245 -14.99 11.03 1.48
C ASP A 245 -16.28 11.72 1.00
N ARG A 246 -16.96 11.10 0.05
CA ARG A 246 -18.21 11.60 -0.52
C ARG A 246 -19.43 11.18 0.28
N THR A 247 -19.23 10.39 1.33
CA THR A 247 -20.31 10.03 2.26
C THR A 247 -20.63 11.19 3.21
N LEU A 248 -19.73 12.17 3.35
CA LEU A 248 -19.87 13.34 4.24
C LEU A 248 -20.61 14.54 3.60
N VAL A 249 -21.29 14.36 2.45
CA VAL A 249 -22.11 15.43 1.87
C VAL A 249 -23.20 15.83 2.88
N ARG A 250 -23.30 17.16 3.11
CA ARG A 250 -24.13 17.82 4.13
C ARG A 250 -25.55 17.24 4.24
N ARG A 251 -26.05 17.22 5.48
CA ARG A 251 -27.44 16.93 5.91
C ARG A 251 -28.46 17.19 4.80
N GLY A 252 -29.11 16.14 4.33
CA GLY A 252 -30.28 16.21 3.45
C GLY A 252 -30.10 15.56 2.07
N GLU A 253 -28.87 15.35 1.62
CA GLU A 253 -28.59 14.64 0.37
C GLU A 253 -28.06 13.22 0.70
N ARG A 254 -28.61 12.18 0.05
CA ARG A 254 -28.08 10.82 0.17
C ARG A 254 -26.59 10.87 -0.18
N GLY A 255 -25.71 10.65 0.80
CA GLY A 255 -24.26 10.61 0.59
C GLY A 255 -23.93 9.70 -0.60
N SER A 256 -23.23 10.23 -1.60
CA SER A 256 -22.89 9.44 -2.78
C SER A 256 -21.88 8.36 -2.38
N LYS A 257 -22.03 7.15 -2.90
CA LYS A 257 -21.08 6.06 -2.64
C LYS A 257 -19.70 6.47 -3.16
N ASN A 258 -18.68 6.20 -2.36
CA ASN A 258 -17.28 6.32 -2.77
C ASN A 258 -17.00 5.50 -4.03
N SER A 259 -16.04 5.95 -4.83
CA SER A 259 -15.65 5.27 -6.06
C SER A 259 -14.84 4.02 -5.72
N SER A 260 -14.94 2.98 -6.56
CA SER A 260 -14.03 1.84 -6.49
C SER A 260 -12.65 2.28 -6.96
N ILE A 261 -11.70 2.50 -6.04
CA ILE A 261 -10.35 3.01 -6.32
C ILE A 261 -9.31 1.91 -6.16
N GLY A 262 -8.19 2.07 -6.87
CA GLY A 262 -7.04 1.17 -6.80
C GLY A 262 -5.88 1.72 -7.64
N PHE A 263 -4.73 1.06 -7.60
CA PHE A 263 -3.56 1.48 -8.37
C PHE A 263 -2.74 0.30 -8.90
N THR A 264 -1.95 0.57 -9.93
CA THR A 264 -1.05 -0.40 -10.56
C THR A 264 0.39 0.10 -10.51
N ILE A 265 1.32 -0.79 -10.16
CA ILE A 265 2.76 -0.53 -10.11
C ILE A 265 3.45 -1.27 -11.25
N MET A 266 4.15 -0.53 -12.11
CA MET A 266 4.90 -1.08 -13.24
C MET A 266 6.39 -0.75 -13.13
N LYS A 267 7.26 -1.71 -13.45
CA LYS A 267 8.68 -1.45 -13.69
C LYS A 267 8.84 -0.92 -15.11
N VAL A 268 9.57 0.18 -15.25
CA VAL A 268 9.74 0.90 -16.52
C VAL A 268 11.23 1.03 -16.86
N GLU A 269 11.50 1.70 -17.97
CA GLU A 269 12.86 1.95 -18.44
C GLU A 269 13.66 2.82 -17.46
N GLU A 270 14.94 2.51 -17.29
CA GLU A 270 15.83 3.17 -16.32
C GLU A 270 16.02 4.68 -16.63
N ASN A 271 15.78 5.10 -17.87
CA ASN A 271 15.83 6.49 -18.31
C ASN A 271 14.45 7.08 -18.65
N ARG A 272 13.36 6.49 -18.14
CA ARG A 272 12.00 7.00 -18.37
C ARG A 272 11.84 8.40 -17.80
N GLU A 273 11.33 9.34 -18.61
CA GLU A 273 11.01 10.72 -18.21
C GLU A 273 9.59 11.19 -18.62
N TYR A 274 8.92 10.43 -19.49
CA TYR A 274 7.62 10.79 -20.09
C TYR A 274 6.56 9.73 -19.79
N ARG A 275 5.30 10.10 -19.97
CA ARG A 275 4.13 9.25 -19.70
C ARG A 275 4.18 7.92 -20.46
N LEU A 276 3.66 6.87 -19.83
CA LEU A 276 3.37 5.56 -20.40
C LEU A 276 2.18 5.63 -21.35
N HIS A 277 2.33 4.92 -22.46
CA HIS A 277 1.32 4.77 -23.53
C HIS A 277 1.00 3.30 -23.82
N ARG A 278 1.75 2.39 -23.18
CA ARG A 278 1.67 0.94 -23.34
C ARG A 278 2.01 0.28 -22.02
N VAL A 279 1.47 -0.92 -21.82
CA VAL A 279 1.70 -1.71 -20.61
C VAL A 279 3.17 -2.10 -20.54
N ALA A 280 3.82 -1.71 -19.44
CA ALA A 280 5.19 -2.11 -19.11
C ALA A 280 5.15 -3.37 -18.21
N ASP A 281 6.21 -3.65 -17.47
CA ASP A 281 6.26 -4.86 -16.65
C ASP A 281 5.43 -4.63 -15.37
N VAL A 282 4.19 -5.12 -15.36
CA VAL A 282 3.29 -5.02 -14.19
C VAL A 282 3.86 -5.87 -13.05
N ILE A 283 4.20 -5.22 -11.94
CA ILE A 283 4.77 -5.89 -10.76
C ILE A 283 3.65 -6.34 -9.83
N THR A 284 2.71 -5.43 -9.57
CA THR A 284 1.58 -5.67 -8.68
C THR A 284 0.54 -4.57 -8.86
N SER A 285 -0.68 -4.84 -8.41
CA SER A 285 -1.79 -3.90 -8.32
C SER A 285 -2.43 -4.05 -6.95
N SER A 286 -2.99 -2.96 -6.44
CA SER A 286 -3.85 -3.06 -5.26
C SER A 286 -5.15 -3.76 -5.62
N ASP A 287 -5.82 -4.32 -4.61
CA ASP A 287 -7.24 -4.63 -4.75
C ASP A 287 -8.03 -3.33 -4.93
N TYR A 288 -9.14 -3.42 -5.65
CA TYR A 288 -10.07 -2.31 -5.77
C TYR A 288 -11.00 -2.30 -4.57
N SER A 289 -11.15 -1.14 -3.93
CA SER A 289 -12.09 -0.95 -2.82
C SER A 289 -12.91 0.32 -2.99
N THR A 290 -14.15 0.29 -2.49
CA THR A 290 -14.98 1.49 -2.31
C THR A 290 -14.71 2.20 -0.98
N ASP A 291 -13.72 1.75 -0.23
CA ASP A 291 -13.31 2.42 1.00
C ASP A 291 -12.62 3.77 0.71
N ARG A 292 -12.47 4.59 1.75
CA ARG A 292 -11.81 5.90 1.62
C ARG A 292 -10.36 5.76 1.19
N SER A 293 -9.69 4.68 1.61
CA SER A 293 -8.27 4.42 1.33
C SER A 293 -8.04 3.00 0.85
N VAL A 294 -7.00 2.83 0.04
CA VAL A 294 -6.44 1.54 -0.34
C VAL A 294 -4.94 1.55 -0.04
N PHE A 295 -4.46 0.49 0.58
CA PHE A 295 -3.05 0.34 0.99
C PHE A 295 -2.42 -0.91 0.35
N LEU A 296 -1.16 -0.81 -0.04
CA LEU A 296 -0.36 -1.95 -0.48
C LEU A 296 1.06 -1.84 0.05
N LYS A 297 1.54 -2.90 0.68
CA LYS A 297 2.96 -3.12 1.00
C LYS A 297 3.51 -4.21 0.10
N THR A 298 4.60 -3.90 -0.62
CA THR A 298 5.21 -4.86 -1.55
C THR A 298 6.74 -4.73 -1.59
N PRO A 299 7.50 -5.84 -1.66
CA PRO A 299 8.94 -5.78 -1.87
C PRO A 299 9.26 -5.52 -3.35
N LEU A 300 10.10 -4.52 -3.62
CA LEU A 300 10.60 -4.21 -4.96
C LEU A 300 12.11 -4.39 -5.07
N ASN A 301 12.57 -4.81 -6.25
CA ASN A 301 13.99 -4.77 -6.58
C ASN A 301 14.42 -3.35 -6.94
N ALA A 302 15.73 -3.12 -7.07
CA ALA A 302 16.22 -1.84 -7.56
C ALA A 302 15.78 -1.57 -9.02
N GLY A 303 15.47 -0.31 -9.32
CA GLY A 303 15.13 0.20 -10.65
C GLY A 303 14.05 1.27 -10.62
N ARG A 304 13.56 1.67 -11.79
CA ARG A 304 12.55 2.70 -11.96
C ARG A 304 11.14 2.14 -12.08
N TYR A 305 10.18 2.79 -11.43
CA TYR A 305 8.79 2.36 -11.34
C TYR A 305 7.81 3.50 -11.62
N VAL A 306 6.60 3.15 -12.05
CA VAL A 306 5.46 4.06 -12.18
C VAL A 306 4.25 3.50 -11.43
N ILE A 307 3.64 4.32 -10.58
CA ILE A 307 2.33 4.08 -9.97
C ILE A 307 1.28 4.82 -10.79
N VAL A 308 0.21 4.11 -11.16
CA VAL A 308 -0.95 4.66 -11.85
C VAL A 308 -2.17 4.52 -10.93
N PRO A 309 -2.60 5.59 -10.21
CA PRO A 309 -3.83 5.58 -9.44
C PRO A 309 -5.06 5.68 -10.36
N THR A 310 -6.08 4.90 -10.06
CA THR A 310 -7.25 4.71 -10.91
C THR A 310 -8.54 4.65 -10.10
N ILE A 311 -9.62 5.15 -10.69
CA ILE A 311 -10.96 4.63 -10.42
C ILE A 311 -11.16 3.43 -11.35
N GLU A 312 -11.81 2.36 -10.88
CA GLU A 312 -11.96 1.10 -11.61
C GLU A 312 -12.60 1.30 -13.00
N LYS A 313 -13.64 2.14 -13.07
CA LYS A 313 -14.33 2.48 -14.31
C LYS A 313 -13.81 3.81 -14.88
N PRO A 314 -13.72 3.96 -16.21
CA PRO A 314 -13.39 5.23 -16.84
C PRO A 314 -14.55 6.22 -16.75
N GLY A 315 -14.23 7.51 -16.67
CA GLY A 315 -15.19 8.62 -16.64
C GLY A 315 -15.43 9.32 -15.29
N PRO A 316 -15.58 8.62 -14.14
CA PRO A 316 -15.76 9.26 -12.85
C PRO A 316 -14.63 10.23 -12.50
N VAL A 317 -15.01 11.43 -12.05
CA VAL A 317 -14.04 12.44 -11.62
C VAL A 317 -13.83 12.38 -10.11
N GLY A 318 -12.74 12.93 -9.60
CA GLY A 318 -12.49 13.08 -8.17
C GLY A 318 -11.05 13.40 -7.81
N GLN A 319 -10.85 14.05 -6.67
CA GLN A 319 -9.53 14.27 -6.10
C GLN A 319 -9.07 13.06 -5.29
N PHE A 320 -7.77 12.84 -5.28
CA PHE A 320 -7.12 11.82 -4.48
C PHE A 320 -5.84 12.32 -3.84
N PHE A 321 -5.42 11.60 -2.81
CA PHE A 321 -4.14 11.75 -2.15
C PHE A 321 -3.34 10.45 -2.28
N LEU A 322 -2.15 10.54 -2.82
CA LEU A 322 -1.23 9.41 -3.02
C LEU A 322 -0.03 9.59 -2.11
N ARG A 323 0.16 8.63 -1.18
CA ARG A 323 1.35 8.53 -0.35
C ARG A 323 2.21 7.37 -0.78
N VAL A 324 3.51 7.63 -0.92
CA VAL A 324 4.51 6.61 -1.29
C VAL A 324 5.63 6.64 -0.27
N TYR A 325 5.87 5.51 0.40
CA TYR A 325 6.95 5.34 1.35
C TYR A 325 7.97 4.35 0.82
N ASN A 326 9.23 4.78 0.71
CA ASN A 326 10.35 3.90 0.36
C ASN A 326 11.56 4.12 1.28
N SER A 327 12.46 3.15 1.30
CA SER A 327 13.69 3.18 2.11
C SER A 327 14.93 3.63 1.32
N CYS A 328 14.74 4.14 0.11
CA CYS A 328 15.79 4.41 -0.88
C CYS A 328 16.13 5.91 -1.02
N GLY A 329 15.42 6.82 -0.35
CA GLY A 329 15.74 8.25 -0.40
C GLY A 329 15.12 9.00 -1.57
N THR A 330 14.24 8.38 -2.36
CA THR A 330 13.72 8.95 -3.61
C THR A 330 12.29 9.43 -3.42
N VAL A 331 11.94 10.55 -4.06
CA VAL A 331 10.59 11.12 -4.01
C VAL A 331 9.89 10.85 -5.35
N ALA A 332 8.65 10.41 -5.28
CA ALA A 332 7.81 10.19 -6.44
C ALA A 332 7.42 11.53 -7.08
N LYS A 333 7.42 11.57 -8.42
CA LYS A 333 7.06 12.76 -9.21
C LYS A 333 6.09 12.40 -10.32
N GLU A 334 5.20 13.33 -10.66
CA GLU A 334 4.24 13.11 -11.73
C GLU A 334 4.89 13.21 -13.13
N LEU A 335 4.51 12.28 -14.02
CA LEU A 335 4.82 12.33 -15.44
C LEU A 335 3.75 13.16 -16.16
N MET A 336 4.11 14.40 -16.48
CA MET A 336 3.20 15.36 -17.13
C MET A 336 3.25 15.34 -18.65
N ARG A 337 4.41 15.03 -19.25
CA ARG A 337 4.63 15.12 -20.69
C ARG A 337 4.50 13.76 -21.36
N ASP A 338 3.77 13.70 -22.48
CA ASP A 338 3.66 12.50 -23.30
C ASP A 338 4.90 12.22 -24.15
N GLU A 339 5.65 13.28 -24.51
CA GLU A 339 6.82 13.22 -25.38
C GLU A 339 7.84 14.35 -25.08
N PRO A 340 9.08 14.25 -25.59
CA PRO A 340 10.06 15.34 -25.52
C PRO A 340 9.61 16.61 -26.23
N ASN A 341 10.13 17.76 -25.79
CA ASN A 341 9.81 19.03 -26.42
C ASN A 341 10.27 19.06 -27.89
N SER A 342 9.34 19.29 -28.82
CA SER A 342 9.67 19.66 -30.20
C SER A 342 10.27 21.07 -30.23
N THR A 343 11.58 21.18 -30.46
CA THR A 343 12.23 22.49 -30.62
C THR A 343 11.73 23.19 -31.89
N LYS A 344 11.04 24.33 -31.70
CA LYS A 344 10.63 25.39 -32.65
C LYS A 344 9.15 25.37 -33.12
N PRO A 345 8.34 26.38 -32.73
CA PRO A 345 6.94 26.55 -33.18
C PRO A 345 6.77 26.84 -34.68
N CYS A 346 7.83 27.23 -35.38
CA CYS A 346 7.76 27.73 -36.76
C CYS A 346 7.96 26.68 -37.85
N CYS A 347 8.25 25.42 -37.52
CA CYS A 347 8.56 24.38 -38.50
C CYS A 347 7.90 23.03 -38.19
N GLY A 348 6.58 23.03 -37.94
CA GLY A 348 5.80 21.80 -37.71
C GLY A 348 6.19 21.04 -36.42
N SER A 349 5.24 20.29 -35.85
CA SER A 349 5.55 19.43 -34.70
C SER A 349 6.48 18.31 -35.15
N ALA A 350 7.64 18.15 -34.49
CA ALA A 350 8.52 17.03 -34.73
C ALA A 350 7.82 15.74 -34.29
N VAL A 351 7.65 14.79 -35.22
CA VAL A 351 7.13 13.46 -34.89
C VAL A 351 8.27 12.61 -34.32
N PHE A 352 8.06 12.03 -33.15
CA PHE A 352 9.03 11.13 -32.51
C PHE A 352 8.62 9.67 -32.63
N LEU A 353 9.60 8.80 -32.87
CA LEU A 353 9.49 7.35 -32.73
C LEU A 353 10.09 6.95 -31.38
N ALA A 354 9.27 6.37 -30.51
CA ALA A 354 9.74 5.76 -29.27
C ALA A 354 10.36 4.38 -29.57
N VAL A 355 11.63 4.21 -29.23
CA VAL A 355 12.38 2.95 -29.37
C VAL A 355 12.75 2.46 -27.98
N GLN A 356 12.19 1.31 -27.61
CA GLN A 356 12.55 0.60 -26.39
C GLN A 356 13.63 -0.44 -26.70
N LEU A 357 14.68 -0.48 -25.88
CA LEU A 357 15.81 -1.40 -26.01
C LEU A 357 16.07 -2.08 -24.67
N THR A 358 16.26 -3.39 -24.67
CA THR A 358 16.72 -4.13 -23.49
C THR A 358 18.14 -4.63 -23.74
N VAL A 359 19.08 -4.25 -22.87
CA VAL A 359 20.44 -4.79 -22.87
C VAL A 359 20.47 -5.97 -21.91
N THR A 360 20.42 -7.19 -22.45
CA THR A 360 20.29 -8.41 -21.65
C THR A 360 21.60 -8.82 -21.00
N ARG A 361 22.61 -9.16 -21.81
CA ARG A 361 23.91 -9.66 -21.34
C ARG A 361 25.01 -9.49 -22.38
N ALA A 362 26.26 -9.65 -21.94
CA ALA A 362 27.40 -9.94 -22.80
C ALA A 362 28.04 -11.26 -22.34
N GLU A 363 28.75 -11.94 -23.23
CA GLU A 363 29.41 -13.21 -22.98
C GLU A 363 30.85 -13.13 -23.48
N ASP A 364 31.73 -13.91 -22.83
CA ASP A 364 33.11 -14.11 -23.25
C ASP A 364 33.91 -12.81 -23.43
N LEU A 365 33.68 -11.83 -22.55
CA LEU A 365 34.44 -10.59 -22.55
C LEU A 365 35.90 -10.89 -22.16
N ILE A 366 36.82 -10.43 -23.00
CA ILE A 366 38.26 -10.53 -22.78
C ILE A 366 38.82 -9.12 -22.66
N ASN A 367 39.66 -8.88 -21.65
CA ASN A 367 40.48 -7.68 -21.58
C ASN A 367 41.94 -8.09 -21.56
N GLU A 368 42.62 -7.90 -22.69
CA GLU A 368 44.04 -8.27 -22.87
C GLU A 368 44.97 -7.60 -21.85
N LYS A 369 44.51 -6.56 -21.16
CA LYS A 369 45.29 -5.79 -20.19
C LYS A 369 44.94 -6.13 -18.74
N ARG A 370 43.91 -6.93 -18.45
CA ARG A 370 43.40 -7.13 -17.07
C ARG A 370 42.70 -8.46 -16.83
N ASP A 371 42.91 -9.00 -15.64
CA ASP A 371 42.25 -10.22 -15.16
C ASP A 371 40.84 -9.96 -14.60
N VAL A 372 40.60 -8.81 -13.96
CA VAL A 372 39.29 -8.45 -13.37
C VAL A 372 38.49 -7.57 -14.31
N LEU A 373 37.25 -7.96 -14.58
CA LEU A 373 36.33 -7.28 -15.48
C LEU A 373 35.15 -6.68 -14.74
N ASN A 374 35.00 -5.36 -14.79
CA ASN A 374 33.84 -4.63 -14.28
C ASN A 374 33.00 -4.05 -15.44
N PRO A 375 32.33 -4.87 -16.26
CA PRO A 375 31.70 -4.41 -17.49
C PRO A 375 30.37 -3.67 -17.28
N PHE A 376 30.12 -2.73 -18.19
CA PHE A 376 28.85 -2.03 -18.41
C PHE A 376 28.68 -1.75 -19.91
N CYS A 377 27.45 -1.51 -20.35
CA CYS A 377 27.14 -1.16 -21.73
C CYS A 377 26.66 0.29 -21.80
N VAL A 378 27.25 1.07 -22.70
CA VAL A 378 26.80 2.42 -23.07
C VAL A 378 25.93 2.30 -24.30
N VAL A 379 24.70 2.78 -24.21
CA VAL A 379 23.79 2.89 -25.34
C VAL A 379 23.73 4.36 -25.75
N LYS A 380 23.95 4.66 -27.04
CA LYS A 380 23.84 6.02 -27.58
C LYS A 380 22.81 6.07 -28.71
N CYS A 381 21.98 7.12 -28.69
CA CYS A 381 20.97 7.38 -29.70
C CYS A 381 20.80 8.90 -29.90
N GLU A 382 21.01 9.42 -31.12
CA GLU A 382 20.71 10.82 -31.51
C GLU A 382 21.19 11.93 -30.54
N GLY A 383 22.33 11.72 -29.86
CA GLY A 383 22.93 12.67 -28.91
C GLY A 383 22.72 12.30 -27.44
N ASP A 384 21.73 11.45 -27.16
CA ASP A 384 21.49 10.89 -25.84
C ASP A 384 22.38 9.69 -25.58
N SER A 385 22.78 9.51 -24.31
CA SER A 385 23.55 8.36 -23.87
C SER A 385 23.10 7.89 -22.49
N VAL A 386 22.89 6.59 -22.37
CA VAL A 386 22.56 5.91 -21.11
C VAL A 386 23.52 4.75 -20.89
N LYS A 387 23.60 4.26 -19.65
CA LYS A 387 24.52 3.19 -19.27
C LYS A 387 23.79 2.14 -18.45
N THR A 388 24.13 0.87 -18.66
CA THR A 388 23.73 -0.20 -17.75
C THR A 388 24.47 -0.09 -16.43
N LYS A 389 24.01 -0.84 -15.43
CA LYS A 389 24.74 -1.02 -14.17
C LYS A 389 26.08 -1.68 -14.43
N VAL A 390 27.07 -1.34 -13.62
CA VAL A 390 28.37 -2.01 -13.64
C VAL A 390 28.23 -3.35 -12.91
N ILE A 391 28.49 -4.45 -13.61
CA ILE A 391 28.61 -5.77 -12.99
C ILE A 391 30.07 -5.95 -12.59
N LYS A 392 30.32 -6.38 -11.36
CA LYS A 392 31.69 -6.56 -10.86
C LYS A 392 32.20 -7.96 -11.19
N ASP A 393 33.49 -8.04 -11.50
CA ASP A 393 34.27 -9.26 -11.71
C ASP A 393 33.54 -10.33 -12.55
N SER A 394 33.19 -9.98 -13.78
CA SER A 394 32.45 -10.86 -14.68
C SER A 394 32.85 -10.70 -16.14
N SER A 395 33.24 -11.80 -16.77
CA SER A 395 33.41 -11.91 -18.23
C SER A 395 32.09 -12.11 -18.98
N SER A 396 31.02 -12.50 -18.27
CA SER A 396 29.71 -12.76 -18.85
C SER A 396 28.60 -12.03 -18.07
N PRO A 397 28.60 -10.69 -18.07
CA PRO A 397 27.69 -9.90 -17.26
C PRO A 397 26.23 -10.00 -17.75
N GLN A 398 25.30 -10.09 -16.80
CA GLN A 398 23.86 -9.97 -17.07
C GLN A 398 23.35 -8.65 -16.49
N TRP A 399 22.78 -7.80 -17.36
CA TRP A 399 22.24 -6.50 -16.97
C TRP A 399 20.71 -6.54 -16.89
N ASN A 400 20.06 -6.99 -17.96
CA ASN A 400 18.60 -6.90 -18.15
C ASN A 400 18.04 -5.48 -17.95
N ASP A 401 18.86 -4.46 -18.20
CA ASP A 401 18.46 -3.06 -18.08
C ASP A 401 17.69 -2.64 -19.34
N LYS A 402 16.57 -1.94 -19.15
CA LYS A 402 15.66 -1.51 -20.22
C LYS A 402 15.74 0.01 -20.37
N PHE A 403 15.82 0.50 -21.61
CA PHE A 403 15.94 1.91 -21.96
C PHE A 403 14.92 2.32 -23.03
N ILE A 404 14.54 3.60 -23.04
CA ILE A 404 13.67 4.21 -24.06
C ILE A 404 14.34 5.41 -24.70
N PHE A 405 14.24 5.54 -26.02
CA PHE A 405 14.75 6.68 -26.79
C PHE A 405 13.66 7.26 -27.68
N TYR A 406 13.69 8.58 -27.90
CA TYR A 406 12.72 9.28 -28.73
C TYR A 406 13.44 9.84 -29.96
N LYS A 407 13.32 9.14 -31.08
CA LYS A 407 14.02 9.48 -32.33
C LYS A 407 13.17 10.35 -33.22
N LYS A 408 13.76 11.30 -33.94
CA LYS A 408 12.98 12.09 -34.93
C LYS A 408 12.59 11.21 -36.11
N ALA A 409 11.29 11.05 -36.37
CA ALA A 409 10.78 10.19 -37.45
C ALA A 409 11.23 10.65 -38.85
N ASN A 410 11.35 11.96 -39.04
CA ASN A 410 11.78 12.59 -40.30
C ASN A 410 13.26 13.00 -40.28
N GLY A 411 14.01 12.60 -39.26
CA GLY A 411 15.44 12.90 -39.13
C GLY A 411 16.33 11.95 -39.93
N GLU A 412 17.61 12.29 -40.03
CA GLU A 412 18.63 11.37 -40.53
C GLU A 412 18.64 10.09 -39.69
N ARG A 413 18.55 8.93 -40.34
CA ARG A 413 18.50 7.62 -39.65
C ARG A 413 19.87 7.29 -39.05
N LYS A 414 20.14 7.80 -37.85
CA LYS A 414 21.35 7.45 -37.09
C LYS A 414 21.14 6.10 -36.40
N PRO A 415 22.11 5.17 -36.48
CA PRO A 415 22.01 3.89 -35.78
C PRO A 415 22.06 4.10 -34.26
N ILE A 416 21.43 3.19 -33.52
CA ILE A 416 21.64 3.09 -32.07
C ILE A 416 22.94 2.31 -31.88
N THR A 417 23.88 2.86 -31.13
CA THR A 417 25.17 2.21 -30.89
C THR A 417 25.22 1.66 -29.48
N LEU A 418 25.62 0.40 -29.34
CA LEU A 418 25.91 -0.24 -28.07
C LEU A 418 27.42 -0.40 -27.95
N GLN A 419 28.00 0.09 -26.86
CA GLN A 419 29.43 0.00 -26.58
C GLN A 419 29.63 -0.61 -25.19
N VAL A 420 30.11 -1.86 -25.15
CA VAL A 420 30.55 -2.47 -23.89
C VAL A 420 31.88 -1.85 -23.47
N SER A 421 32.00 -1.52 -22.20
CA SER A 421 33.17 -0.88 -21.59
C SER A 421 33.40 -1.45 -20.19
N CYS A 422 34.60 -1.27 -19.65
CA CYS A 422 34.99 -1.83 -18.35
C CYS A 422 35.55 -0.73 -17.44
N CYS A 423 35.05 -0.64 -16.20
CA CYS A 423 35.52 0.33 -15.22
C CYS A 423 36.89 -0.04 -14.64
N TRP A 424 37.63 0.98 -14.15
CA TRP A 424 38.80 0.75 -13.30
C TRP A 424 38.37 0.13 -11.96
N PRO A 425 39.13 -0.82 -11.39
CA PRO A 425 38.98 -1.16 -9.99
C PRO A 425 39.25 0.11 -9.17
N ILE A 426 38.32 0.46 -8.27
CA ILE A 426 38.54 1.52 -7.27
C ILE A 426 39.25 0.89 -6.09
#